data_AF-A0A7K5Q964-F1
#
_entry.id   AF-A0A7K5Q964-F1
#
_cell.length_a   1.000
_cell.length_b   1.000
_cell.length_c   1.000
_cell.angle_alpha   90.00
_cell.angle_beta   90.00
_cell.angle_gamma   90.00
#
_symmetry.space_group_name_H-M   'P 1'
#
loop_
_entity.id
_entity.type
_entity.pdbx_description
1 polymer ?
#
loop_
_entity_poly.entity_id
_entity_poly.type
_entity_poly.pdbx_seq_one_letter_code
_entity_poly.pdbx_strand_id
1 'polypeptide(L)'
;LGTARGRGGVTAAGSQSRVAREGLRWQRQDRSALTWLQVSCAFYWTWLNPLTARPSPSFLRAVRSLPPRFGRSSAAEYAALLAAFGTHTLRSARLGGR
;
A
#
# COMPACT_ATOMS: atom_id res chain seq x y z
N LEU A 1 -4.53 -35.93 -10.73
CA LEU A 1 -3.45 -36.06 -9.72
C LEU A 1 -2.45 -34.93 -9.92
N GLY A 2 -2.38 -34.01 -8.97
CA GLY A 2 -1.49 -32.85 -9.01
C GLY A 2 -1.53 -32.16 -7.65
N THR A 3 -0.84 -32.75 -6.68
CA THR A 3 -0.71 -32.22 -5.32
C THR A 3 0.21 -30.99 -5.36
N ALA A 4 -0.38 -29.80 -5.44
CA ALA A 4 0.35 -28.57 -5.14
C ALA A 4 0.54 -28.47 -3.63
N ARG A 5 1.63 -29.08 -3.17
CA ARG A 5 2.26 -28.95 -1.86
C ARG A 5 2.29 -27.46 -1.50
N GLY A 6 1.61 -27.08 -0.42
CA GLY A 6 1.53 -25.69 0.04
C GLY A 6 2.91 -25.10 0.30
N ARG A 7 3.45 -24.37 -0.69
CA ARG A 7 4.55 -23.44 -0.49
C ARG A 7 3.95 -22.16 0.07
N GLY A 8 4.19 -21.90 1.35
CA GLY A 8 3.89 -20.60 1.95
C GLY A 8 4.67 -19.52 1.20
N GLY A 9 3.98 -18.69 0.42
CA GLY A 9 4.54 -17.49 -0.17
C GLY A 9 4.30 -16.29 0.74
N VAL A 10 5.29 -15.42 0.90
CA VAL A 10 5.11 -14.13 1.58
C VAL A 10 4.74 -13.09 0.53
N THR A 11 3.60 -12.42 0.71
CA THR A 11 3.20 -11.25 -0.08
C THR A 11 3.35 -10.00 0.79
N ALA A 12 4.08 -9.00 0.29
CA ALA A 12 4.25 -7.74 1.00
C ALA A 12 3.17 -6.73 0.58
N ALA A 13 3.06 -6.45 -0.72
CA ALA A 13 2.09 -5.51 -1.26
C ALA A 13 0.66 -6.07 -1.18
N GLY A 14 -0.28 -5.27 -0.66
CA GLY A 14 -1.71 -5.61 -0.61
C GLY A 14 -2.10 -6.70 0.40
N SER A 15 -1.15 -7.26 1.15
CA SER A 15 -1.37 -8.34 2.14
C SER A 15 -2.38 -7.99 3.24
N GLN A 16 -2.42 -6.72 3.63
CA GLN A 16 -3.34 -6.16 4.63
C GLN A 16 -4.51 -5.38 4.00
N SER A 17 -4.71 -5.48 2.68
CA SER A 17 -5.83 -4.83 2.00
C SER A 17 -7.17 -5.40 2.48
N ARG A 18 -8.25 -4.62 2.32
CA ARG A 18 -9.60 -5.09 2.67
C ARG A 18 -9.96 -6.39 1.93
N VAL A 19 -9.69 -6.45 0.63
CA VAL A 19 -9.94 -7.65 -0.19
C VAL A 19 -9.11 -8.84 0.29
N ALA A 20 -7.83 -8.66 0.62
CA ALA A 20 -7.00 -9.74 1.15
C ALA A 20 -7.51 -10.26 2.50
N ARG A 21 -7.91 -9.38 3.42
CA ARG A 21 -8.47 -9.76 4.72
C ARG A 21 -9.80 -10.51 4.58
N GLU A 22 -10.67 -10.04 3.70
CA GLU A 22 -11.95 -10.69 3.43
C GLU A 22 -11.75 -12.06 2.77
N GLY A 23 -10.89 -12.16 1.76
CA GLY A 23 -10.55 -13.44 1.12
C GLY A 23 -9.93 -14.43 2.12
N LEU A 24 -9.03 -13.98 2.99
CA LEU A 24 -8.47 -14.80 4.07
C LEU A 24 -9.52 -15.25 5.08
N ARG A 25 -10.53 -14.42 5.37
CA ARG A 25 -11.64 -14.81 6.25
C ARG A 25 -12.42 -15.98 5.64
N TRP A 26 -12.75 -15.90 4.35
CA TRP A 26 -13.51 -16.96 3.66
C TRP A 26 -12.72 -18.26 3.56
N GLN A 27 -11.43 -18.16 3.19
CA GLN A 27 -10.52 -19.32 3.13
C GLN A 27 -10.35 -20.04 4.46
N ARG A 28 -10.50 -19.34 5.60
CA ARG A 28 -10.43 -19.96 6.95
C ARG A 28 -11.73 -20.65 7.36
N GLN A 29 -12.87 -20.21 6.81
CA GLN A 29 -14.18 -20.77 7.15
C GLN A 29 -14.48 -22.02 6.34
N ASP A 30 -14.12 -22.04 5.06
CA ASP A 30 -14.31 -23.19 4.18
C ASP A 30 -13.36 -23.14 2.96
N ARG A 31 -13.28 -24.23 2.21
CA ARG A 31 -12.63 -24.30 0.90
C ARG A 31 -13.42 -23.47 -0.12
N SER A 32 -13.11 -22.18 -0.15
CA SER A 32 -13.69 -21.24 -1.10
C SER A 32 -12.85 -21.13 -2.38
N ALA A 33 -13.52 -20.99 -3.52
CA ALA A 33 -12.92 -20.49 -4.76
C ALA A 33 -13.38 -19.04 -4.96
N LEU A 34 -12.44 -18.11 -5.15
CA LEU A 34 -12.74 -16.69 -5.35
C LEU A 34 -12.60 -16.35 -6.83
N THR A 35 -13.58 -15.64 -7.37
CA THR A 35 -13.53 -15.03 -8.70
C THR A 35 -13.68 -13.53 -8.59
N TRP A 36 -13.12 -12.77 -9.54
CA TRP A 36 -13.23 -11.32 -9.58
C TRP A 36 -13.52 -10.85 -11.00
N LEU A 37 -14.33 -9.80 -11.10
CA LEU A 37 -14.57 -9.05 -12.32
C LEU A 37 -14.25 -7.58 -12.03
N GLN A 38 -13.55 -6.93 -12.94
CA GLN A 38 -13.18 -5.52 -12.80
C GLN A 38 -13.55 -4.78 -14.09
N VAL A 39 -14.31 -3.70 -13.95
CA VAL A 39 -14.61 -2.76 -15.04
C VAL A 39 -13.93 -1.45 -14.68
N SER A 40 -13.27 -0.79 -15.63
CA SER A 40 -12.58 0.47 -15.34
C SER A 40 -12.73 1.48 -16.47
N CYS A 41 -12.96 2.73 -16.11
CA CYS A 41 -13.03 3.87 -17.02
C CYS A 41 -12.00 4.90 -16.58
N ALA A 42 -10.98 5.16 -17.41
CA ALA A 42 -9.97 6.19 -17.14
C ALA A 42 -10.28 7.44 -17.95
N PHE A 43 -10.47 8.57 -17.26
CA PHE A 43 -10.80 9.86 -17.90
C PHE A 43 -9.61 10.80 -17.95
N TYR A 44 -8.70 10.70 -16.98
CA TYR A 44 -7.56 11.61 -16.88
C TYR A 44 -6.25 10.84 -16.68
N TRP A 45 -5.17 11.39 -17.23
CA TRP A 45 -3.81 10.94 -16.97
C TRP A 45 -3.04 12.06 -16.28
N THR A 46 -2.39 11.73 -15.17
CA THR A 46 -1.50 12.65 -14.45
C THR A 46 -0.12 12.04 -14.28
N TRP A 47 0.89 12.90 -14.32
CA TRP A 47 2.27 12.56 -14.02
C TRP A 47 2.93 13.69 -13.24
N LEU A 48 3.75 13.32 -12.27
CA LEU A 48 4.48 14.19 -11.38
C LEU A 48 5.95 14.24 -11.81
N ASN A 49 6.48 15.44 -12.04
CA ASN A 49 7.90 15.64 -12.30
C ASN A 49 8.70 15.65 -10.99
N PRO A 50 9.59 14.67 -10.73
CA PRO A 50 10.37 14.63 -9.50
C PRO A 50 11.30 15.84 -9.32
N LEU A 51 11.71 16.50 -10.41
CA LEU A 51 12.62 17.65 -10.36
C LEU A 51 11.94 18.94 -9.89
N THR A 52 10.63 19.08 -10.13
CA THR A 52 9.88 20.30 -9.79
C THR A 52 8.84 20.09 -8.69
N ALA A 53 8.49 18.84 -8.39
CA ALA A 53 7.57 18.49 -7.32
C ALA A 53 8.12 18.95 -5.96
N ARG A 54 7.32 19.74 -5.24
CA ARG A 54 7.64 20.15 -3.87
C ARG A 54 6.81 19.35 -2.88
N PRO A 55 7.41 18.76 -1.83
CA PRO A 55 6.65 18.12 -0.78
C PRO A 55 5.76 19.15 -0.07
N SER A 56 4.64 18.69 0.50
CA SER A 56 3.75 19.59 1.24
C SER A 56 4.46 20.20 2.46
N PRO A 57 4.12 21.44 2.86
CA PRO A 57 4.69 22.04 4.06
C PRO A 57 4.47 21.19 5.33
N SER A 58 3.34 20.48 5.41
CA SER A 58 3.02 19.58 6.52
C SER A 58 3.95 18.36 6.55
N PHE A 59 4.22 17.75 5.40
CA PHE A 59 5.17 16.64 5.29
C PHE A 59 6.58 17.08 5.69
N LEU A 60 7.04 18.22 5.18
CA LEU A 60 8.37 18.75 5.53
C LEU A 60 8.49 19.03 7.02
N ARG A 61 7.45 19.56 7.66
CA ARG A 61 7.42 19.78 9.11
C ARG A 61 7.54 18.45 9.87
N ALA A 62 6.75 17.44 9.49
CA ALA A 62 6.77 16.13 10.12
C ALA A 62 8.13 15.43 9.99
N VAL A 63 8.76 15.52 8.81
CA VAL A 63 10.11 14.96 8.60
C VAL A 63 11.16 15.69 9.45
N ARG A 64 11.09 17.03 9.53
CA ARG A 64 12.03 17.83 10.34
C ARG A 64 11.92 17.58 11.84
N SER A 65 10.77 17.13 12.33
CA SER A 65 10.58 16.76 13.73
C SER A 65 11.08 15.34 14.07
N LEU A 66 11.49 14.54 13.07
CA LEU A 66 11.99 13.20 13.34
C LEU A 66 13.40 13.24 13.92
N PRO A 67 13.75 12.26 14.78
CA PRO A 67 15.13 12.01 15.15
C PRO A 67 16.01 11.83 13.90
N PRO A 68 17.28 12.29 13.90
CA PRO A 68 18.14 12.26 12.72
C PRO A 68 18.53 10.84 12.29
N ARG A 69 18.38 9.85 13.17
CA ARG A 69 18.66 8.44 12.89
C ARG A 69 17.49 7.57 13.35
N PHE A 70 17.19 6.58 12.52
CA PHE A 70 16.29 5.51 12.90
C PHE A 70 16.97 4.58 13.93
N GLY A 71 16.24 4.21 14.96
CA GLY A 71 16.66 3.29 16.00
C GLY A 71 15.45 2.74 16.76
N ARG A 72 15.67 1.79 17.67
CA ARG A 72 14.58 1.16 18.43
C ARG A 72 13.75 2.17 19.23
N SER A 73 14.39 3.17 19.82
CA SER A 73 13.72 4.23 20.57
C SER A 73 12.96 5.22 19.70
N SER A 74 13.36 5.41 18.44
CA SER A 74 12.71 6.33 17.48
C SER A 74 11.71 5.62 16.55
N ALA A 75 11.53 4.30 16.69
CA ALA A 75 10.74 3.52 15.75
C ALA A 75 9.26 3.95 15.70
N ALA A 76 8.71 4.40 16.82
CA ALA A 76 7.32 4.86 16.91
C ALA A 76 7.09 6.15 16.11
N GLU A 77 8.03 7.08 16.14
CA GLU A 77 7.97 8.37 15.44
C GLU A 77 8.03 8.17 13.92
N TYR A 78 8.93 7.30 13.45
CA TYR A 78 8.99 6.94 12.04
C TYR A 78 7.73 6.16 11.60
N ALA A 79 7.21 5.26 12.44
CA ALA A 79 5.96 4.56 12.15
C ALA A 79 4.77 5.53 12.05
N ALA A 80 4.71 6.55 12.91
CA ALA A 80 3.69 7.59 12.86
C ALA A 80 3.76 8.42 11.56
N LEU A 81 4.96 8.75 11.08
CA LEU A 81 5.14 9.40 9.78
C LEU A 81 4.54 8.55 8.64
N LEU A 82 4.88 7.25 8.60
CA LEU A 82 4.38 6.34 7.57
C LEU A 82 2.87 6.12 7.66
N ALA A 83 2.30 6.09 8.86
CA ALA A 83 0.86 6.00 9.07
C ALA A 83 0.13 7.25 8.55
N ALA A 84 0.72 8.44 8.74
CA ALA A 84 0.11 9.70 8.34
C ALA A 84 0.24 9.99 6.83
N PHE A 85 1.39 9.70 6.22
CA PHE A 85 1.68 10.08 4.83
C PHE A 85 1.77 8.91 3.86
N GLY A 86 1.66 7.68 4.35
CA GLY A 86 1.81 6.47 3.56
C GLY A 86 3.27 6.05 3.37
N THR A 87 3.45 4.88 2.77
CA THR A 87 4.78 4.28 2.52
C THR A 87 5.35 4.63 1.15
N HIS A 88 4.54 5.19 0.25
CA HIS A 88 4.88 5.48 -1.14
C HIS A 88 4.19 6.75 -1.62
N THR A 89 4.74 7.37 -2.67
CA THR A 89 4.10 8.47 -3.40
C THR A 89 3.75 8.04 -4.82
N LEU A 90 2.70 8.63 -5.40
CA LEU A 90 2.28 8.37 -6.77
C LEU A 90 3.00 9.32 -7.73
N ARG A 91 3.86 8.76 -8.59
CA ARG A 91 4.50 9.52 -9.68
C ARG A 91 3.59 9.68 -10.89
N SER A 92 2.70 8.73 -11.14
CA SER A 92 1.71 8.81 -12.21
C SER A 92 0.45 8.06 -11.84
N ALA A 93 -0.67 8.50 -12.40
CA ALA A 93 -1.94 7.84 -12.20
C ALA A 93 -2.87 8.03 -13.41
N ARG A 94 -3.69 7.02 -13.67
CA ARG A 94 -4.89 7.13 -14.49
C ARG A 94 -6.07 7.30 -13.55
N LEU A 95 -6.75 8.44 -13.63
CA LEU A 95 -7.85 8.81 -12.75
C LEU A 95 -9.18 8.58 -13.48
N GLY A 96 -10.15 8.03 -12.74
CA GLY A 96 -11.47 7.71 -13.22
C GLY A 96 -12.17 6.74 -12.27
N GLY A 97 -12.98 5.81 -12.80
CA GLY A 97 -13.73 4.82 -12.02
C GLY A 97 -13.20 3.40 -12.19
N ARG A 98 -13.40 2.56 -11.15
CA ARG A 98 -13.10 1.13 -11.14
C ARG A 98 -14.02 0.40 -10.18
#